data_AF-S2W3U2-F1
#
_entry.id   AF-S2W3U2-F1
#
_cell.length_a   1.000
_cell.length_b   1.000
_cell.length_c   1.000
_cell.angle_alpha   90.00
_cell.angle_beta   90.00
_cell.angle_gamma   90.00
#
_symmetry.space_group_name_H-M   'P 1'
#
loop_
_entity.id
_entity.type
_entity.pdbx_description
1 polymer ?
#
loop_
_entity_poly.entity_id
_entity_poly.type
_entity_poly.pdbx_seq_one_letter_code
_entity_poly.pdbx_strand_id
1 'polypeptide(L)'
;MDENMDANAMTSSAERVSKEVEALRASEQERFTKRLDAGVYLQEIAARLRALEGEYRNAWAQALKAGWSERELKSYGLNAPAQARKKPRTKRTTSPSVDAHNAEQTSNDEQCAM
;
A
#
# COMPACT_ATOMS: atom_id res chain seq x y z
N MET A 1 -39.01 -52.85 -13.76
CA MET A 1 -38.97 -52.35 -12.37
C MET A 1 -37.64 -51.61 -12.20
N ASP A 2 -37.34 -50.67 -13.11
CA ASP A 2 -35.96 -50.21 -13.33
C ASP A 2 -35.79 -48.69 -13.13
N GLU A 3 -36.88 -47.92 -13.18
CA GLU A 3 -36.82 -46.46 -13.08
C GLU A 3 -36.51 -45.94 -11.66
N ASN A 4 -36.91 -46.67 -10.60
CA ASN A 4 -36.66 -46.26 -9.21
C ASN A 4 -35.23 -46.53 -8.72
N MET A 5 -34.52 -47.50 -9.30
CA MET A 5 -33.14 -47.81 -8.94
C MET A 5 -32.17 -46.76 -9.51
N ASP A 6 -32.42 -46.29 -10.73
CA ASP A 6 -31.60 -45.27 -11.40
C ASP A 6 -31.72 -43.89 -10.74
N ALA A 7 -32.93 -43.51 -10.31
CA ALA A 7 -33.15 -42.26 -9.57
C ALA A 7 -32.38 -42.25 -8.23
N ASN A 8 -32.39 -43.37 -7.50
CA ASN A 8 -31.68 -43.51 -6.23
C ASN A 8 -30.14 -43.55 -6.41
N ALA A 9 -29.66 -44.09 -7.53
CA ALA A 9 -28.24 -44.06 -7.88
C ALA A 9 -27.77 -42.64 -8.24
N MET A 10 -28.60 -41.87 -8.96
CA MET A 10 -28.31 -40.48 -9.31
C MET A 10 -28.34 -39.54 -8.10
N THR A 11 -29.28 -39.70 -7.17
CA THR A 11 -29.29 -38.94 -5.91
C THR A 11 -28.08 -39.28 -5.05
N SER A 12 -27.71 -40.56 -4.93
CA SER A 12 -26.48 -40.96 -4.21
C SER A 12 -25.21 -40.40 -4.87
N SER A 13 -25.17 -40.31 -6.20
CA SER A 13 -24.07 -39.67 -6.93
C SER A 13 -24.03 -38.15 -6.68
N ALA A 14 -25.18 -37.48 -6.75
CA ALA A 14 -25.30 -36.05 -6.48
C ALA A 14 -24.90 -35.69 -5.03
N GLU A 15 -25.25 -36.54 -4.06
CA GLU A 15 -24.84 -36.38 -2.66
C GLU A 15 -23.32 -36.54 -2.47
N ARG A 16 -22.70 -37.48 -3.18
CA ARG A 16 -21.24 -37.66 -3.15
C ARG A 16 -20.52 -36.46 -3.74
N VAL A 17 -20.97 -35.97 -4.89
CA VAL A 17 -20.43 -34.76 -5.52
C VAL A 17 -20.62 -33.55 -4.61
N SER A 18 -21.78 -33.41 -3.97
CA SER A 18 -22.04 -32.30 -3.03
C SER A 18 -21.09 -32.34 -1.84
N LYS A 19 -20.89 -33.52 -1.23
CA LYS A 19 -19.93 -33.70 -0.13
C LYS A 19 -18.49 -33.41 -0.55
N GLU A 20 -18.11 -33.80 -1.76
CA GLU A 20 -16.78 -33.52 -2.30
C GLU A 20 -16.56 -32.03 -2.56
N VAL A 21 -17.56 -31.34 -3.13
CA VAL A 21 -17.54 -29.87 -3.32
C VAL A 21 -17.47 -29.14 -1.98
N GLU A 22 -18.21 -29.59 -0.97
CA GLU A 22 -18.15 -29.03 0.39
C GLU A 22 -16.77 -29.24 1.03
N ALA A 23 -16.17 -30.42 0.88
CA ALA A 23 -14.83 -30.71 1.38
C ALA A 23 -13.76 -29.83 0.71
N LEU A 24 -13.85 -29.64 -0.61
CA LEU A 24 -12.97 -28.73 -1.35
C LEU A 24 -13.12 -27.28 -0.88
N ARG A 25 -14.36 -26.80 -0.71
CA ARG A 25 -14.64 -25.46 -0.20
C ARG A 25 -14.06 -25.26 1.21
N ALA A 26 -14.22 -26.24 2.09
CA ALA A 26 -13.64 -26.18 3.44
C ALA A 26 -12.11 -26.10 3.40
N SER A 27 -11.46 -26.89 2.54
CA SER A 27 -10.00 -26.83 2.35
C SER A 27 -9.53 -25.48 1.81
N GLU A 28 -10.25 -24.89 0.85
CA GLU A 28 -9.93 -23.57 0.32
C GLU A 28 -10.10 -22.45 1.36
N GLN A 29 -11.17 -22.51 2.15
CA GLN A 29 -11.39 -21.58 3.26
C GLN A 29 -10.25 -21.66 4.28
N GLU A 30 -9.82 -22.86 4.66
CA GLU A 30 -8.69 -23.04 5.58
C GLU A 30 -7.37 -22.49 4.99
N ARG A 31 -7.14 -22.65 3.69
CA ARG A 31 -5.97 -22.06 3.01
C ARG A 31 -6.05 -20.54 2.94
N PHE A 32 -7.25 -19.98 2.87
CA PHE A 32 -7.46 -18.53 2.85
C PHE A 32 -7.26 -17.94 4.25
N THR A 33 -7.83 -18.53 5.29
CA THR A 33 -7.65 -18.07 6.68
C THR A 33 -6.18 -18.11 7.09
N LYS A 34 -5.45 -19.20 6.80
CA LYS A 34 -4.01 -19.28 7.05
C LYS A 34 -3.21 -18.16 6.37
N ARG A 35 -3.60 -17.77 5.16
CA ARG A 35 -2.97 -16.65 4.43
C ARG A 35 -3.31 -15.30 5.05
N LEU A 36 -4.55 -15.11 5.51
CA LEU A 36 -4.93 -13.91 6.24
C LEU A 36 -4.16 -13.79 7.56
N ASP A 37 -4.06 -14.87 8.35
CA ASP A 37 -3.33 -14.91 9.61
C ASP A 37 -1.84 -14.58 9.39
N ALA A 38 -1.22 -15.16 8.36
CA ALA A 38 0.14 -14.81 7.97
C ALA A 38 0.28 -13.33 7.58
N GLY A 39 -0.72 -12.77 6.89
CA GLY A 39 -0.78 -11.35 6.55
C GLY A 39 -0.85 -10.45 7.78
N VAL A 40 -1.70 -10.78 8.75
CA VAL A 40 -1.81 -10.06 10.03
C VAL A 40 -0.48 -10.12 10.79
N TYR A 41 0.13 -11.31 10.88
CA TYR A 41 1.43 -11.48 11.54
C TYR A 41 2.55 -10.64 10.89
N LEU A 42 2.57 -10.55 9.55
CA LEU A 42 3.52 -9.70 8.84
C LEU A 42 3.29 -8.20 9.14
N GLN A 43 2.04 -7.76 9.25
CA GLN A 43 1.72 -6.38 9.63
C GLN A 43 2.17 -6.07 11.07
N GLU A 44 1.99 -7.00 11.99
CA GLU A 44 2.45 -6.86 13.38
C GLU A 44 3.98 -6.77 13.46
N ILE A 45 4.70 -7.63 12.74
CA ILE A 45 6.17 -7.56 12.66
C ILE A 45 6.60 -6.22 12.08
N ALA A 46 5.95 -5.75 11.01
CA ALA A 46 6.28 -4.46 10.39
C ALA A 46 6.03 -3.28 11.36
N ALA A 47 4.96 -3.35 12.15
CA ALA A 47 4.66 -2.35 13.18
C ALA A 47 5.71 -2.35 14.29
N ARG A 48 6.11 -3.53 14.78
CA ARG A 48 7.18 -3.68 15.78
C ARG A 48 8.52 -3.19 15.26
N LEU A 49 8.87 -3.51 14.01
CA LEU A 49 10.09 -3.02 13.37
C LEU A 49 10.10 -1.49 13.32
N ARG A 50 9.00 -0.87 12.91
CA ARG A 50 8.87 0.60 12.87
C ARG A 50 9.02 1.25 14.25
N ALA A 51 8.46 0.62 15.29
CA ALA A 51 8.60 1.10 16.66
C ALA A 51 10.07 1.04 17.12
N LEU A 52 10.74 -0.12 16.94
CA LEU A 52 12.15 -0.31 17.26
C LEU A 52 13.06 0.66 16.50
N GLU A 53 12.80 0.89 15.21
CA GLU A 53 13.52 1.88 14.40
C GLU A 53 13.34 3.32 14.92
N GLY A 54 12.17 3.63 15.48
CA GLY A 54 11.88 4.92 16.11
C GLY A 54 12.66 5.09 17.41
N GLU A 55 12.64 4.07 18.27
CA GLU A 55 13.42 4.03 19.52
C GLU A 55 14.92 4.14 19.24
N TYR A 56 15.43 3.41 18.26
CA TYR A 56 16.84 3.48 17.86
C TYR A 56 17.23 4.89 17.41
N ARG A 57 16.38 5.56 16.61
CA ARG A 57 16.57 6.96 16.21
C ARG A 57 16.61 7.90 17.40
N ASN A 58 15.71 7.72 18.36
CA ASN A 58 15.65 8.54 19.56
C ASN A 58 16.87 8.33 20.45
N ALA A 59 17.28 7.07 20.67
CA ALA A 59 18.46 6.72 21.45
C ALA A 59 19.74 7.28 20.82
N TRP A 60 19.88 7.18 19.49
CA TRP A 60 20.99 7.79 18.76
C TRP A 60 21.03 9.32 18.97
N ALA A 61 19.89 10.00 18.80
CA ALA A 61 19.82 11.45 19.01
C ALA A 61 20.11 11.86 20.47
N GLN A 62 19.69 11.05 21.44
CA GLN A 62 20.00 11.27 22.85
C GLN A 62 21.49 11.09 23.14
N ALA A 63 22.14 10.07 22.57
CA ALA A 63 23.57 9.86 22.70
C ALA A 63 24.36 11.07 22.16
N LEU A 64 24.00 11.57 20.98
CA LEU A 64 24.60 12.78 20.43
C LEU A 64 24.40 14.00 21.32
N LYS A 65 23.20 14.16 21.91
CA LYS A 65 22.91 15.24 22.88
C LYS A 65 23.70 15.08 24.19
N ALA A 66 23.98 13.86 24.60
CA ALA A 66 24.79 13.53 25.76
C ALA A 66 26.31 13.69 25.53
N GLY A 67 26.72 14.15 24.34
CA GLY A 67 28.11 14.42 24.00
C GLY A 67 28.87 13.23 23.40
N TRP A 68 28.19 12.12 23.11
CA TRP A 68 28.81 11.01 22.41
C TRP A 68 29.05 11.39 20.95
N SER A 69 30.27 11.14 20.46
CA SER A 69 30.59 11.32 19.05
C SER A 69 30.10 10.14 18.22
N GLU A 70 29.79 10.39 16.93
CA GLU A 70 29.43 9.32 16.00
C GLU A 70 30.56 8.27 15.86
N ARG A 71 31.82 8.68 16.03
CA ARG A 71 32.98 7.79 15.99
C ARG A 71 32.97 6.82 17.17
N GLU A 72 32.65 7.29 18.36
CA GLU A 72 32.51 6.44 19.55
C GLU A 72 31.36 5.46 19.37
N LEU A 73 30.18 5.94 18.97
CA LEU A 73 29.02 5.07 18.70
C LEU A 73 29.36 3.98 17.65
N LYS A 74 30.09 4.36 16.59
CA LYS A 74 30.55 3.42 15.57
C LYS A 74 31.58 2.41 16.09
N SER A 75 32.44 2.81 17.04
CA SER A 75 33.38 1.88 17.68
C SER A 75 32.67 0.81 18.52
N TYR A 76 31.49 1.13 19.06
CA TYR A 76 30.59 0.16 19.70
C TYR A 76 29.72 -0.62 18.70
N GLY A 77 29.95 -0.46 17.39
CA GLY A 77 29.19 -1.13 16.34
C GLY A 77 27.81 -0.53 16.05
N LEU A 78 27.46 0.60 16.69
CA LEU A 78 26.21 1.31 16.43
C LEU A 78 26.40 2.19 15.20
N ASN A 79 25.63 1.93 14.15
CA ASN A 79 25.65 2.74 12.93
C ASN A 79 24.52 3.76 12.94
N ALA A 80 24.73 4.95 12.35
CA ALA A 80 23.69 5.97 12.31
C ALA A 80 22.38 5.40 11.75
N PRO A 81 21.22 5.66 12.40
CA PRO A 81 19.94 5.21 11.90
C PRO A 81 19.71 5.75 10.49
N ALA A 82 19.08 4.95 9.63
CA ALA A 82 18.75 5.36 8.28
C ALA A 82 17.95 6.67 8.31
N GLN A 83 18.58 7.76 7.89
CA GLN A 83 17.95 9.07 7.82
C GLN A 83 16.88 9.01 6.73
N ALA A 84 15.65 9.41 7.08
CA ALA A 84 14.61 9.60 6.09
C ALA A 84 15.12 10.64 5.07
N ARG A 85 15.46 10.19 3.86
CA ARG A 85 15.91 11.07 2.78
C ARG A 85 14.80 12.09 2.54
N LYS A 86 15.05 13.36 2.91
CA LYS A 86 14.17 14.46 2.56
C LYS A 86 14.15 14.53 1.03
N LYS A 87 13.01 14.19 0.42
CA LYS A 87 12.83 14.36 -1.02
C LYS A 87 13.16 15.82 -1.36
N PRO A 88 13.98 16.08 -2.39
CA PRO A 88 14.28 17.45 -2.78
C PRO A 88 12.97 18.16 -3.11
N ARG A 89 12.67 19.23 -2.36
CA ARG A 89 11.52 20.09 -2.60
C ARG A 89 11.81 20.86 -3.89
N THR A 90 11.28 20.36 -5.01
CA THR A 90 11.34 21.08 -6.29
C THR A 90 10.75 22.47 -6.06
N LYS A 91 11.58 23.51 -6.17
CA LYS A 91 11.13 24.89 -6.09
C LYS A 91 10.24 25.13 -7.32
N ARG A 92 8.93 25.25 -7.09
CA ARG A 92 7.99 25.71 -8.11
C ARG A 92 8.35 27.15 -8.45
N THR A 93 8.95 27.37 -9.61
CA THR A 93 9.16 28.68 -10.20
C THR A 93 7.79 29.33 -10.40
N THR A 94 7.46 30.30 -9.56
CA THR A 94 6.36 31.24 -9.78
C THR A 94 6.77 32.16 -10.92
N SER A 95 6.23 31.92 -12.11
CA SER A 95 6.24 32.90 -13.20
C SER A 95 5.42 34.12 -12.77
N PRO A 96 5.96 35.36 -12.85
CA PRO A 96 5.15 36.56 -12.71
C PRO A 96 4.32 36.74 -13.98
N SER A 97 3.01 36.47 -13.90
CA SER A 97 2.05 36.89 -14.92
C SER A 97 1.76 38.37 -14.67
N VAL A 98 2.29 39.23 -15.54
CA VAL A 98 2.01 40.66 -15.52
C VAL A 98 0.62 40.88 -16.10
N ASP A 99 -0.15 41.70 -15.40
CA ASP A 99 -1.47 42.21 -15.73
C ASP A 99 -1.57 42.81 -17.15
N ALA A 100 -2.76 42.68 -17.76
CA ALA A 100 -3.58 43.82 -18.21
C ALA A 100 -4.70 43.34 -19.14
N HIS A 101 -5.91 43.25 -18.60
CA HIS A 101 -7.13 43.38 -19.39
C HIS A 101 -7.33 44.86 -19.79
N ASN A 102 -7.93 45.04 -20.97
CA ASN A 102 -8.72 46.20 -21.41
C ASN A 102 -8.02 47.20 -22.34
N ALA A 103 -8.83 47.73 -23.28
CA ALA A 103 -8.53 48.61 -24.43
C ALA A 103 -8.13 47.85 -25.72
N GLU A 104 -8.81 47.93 -26.87
CA GLU A 104 -9.87 48.80 -27.37
C GLU A 104 -10.60 48.09 -28.53
N GLN A 105 -11.93 48.24 -28.60
CA GLN A 105 -12.72 48.04 -29.80
C GLN A 105 -12.60 49.28 -30.70
N THR A 106 -12.09 49.13 -31.92
CA THR A 106 -12.47 49.93 -33.12
C THR A 106 -12.13 49.06 -34.34
N SER A 107 -13.11 48.56 -35.10
CA SER A 107 -13.76 49.22 -36.23
C SER A 107 -13.21 48.72 -37.58
N ASN A 108 -14.14 48.65 -38.54
CA ASN A 108 -14.03 48.43 -39.98
C ASN A 108 -14.24 46.97 -40.41
N ASP A 109 -15.42 46.57 -40.87
CA ASP A 109 -16.25 47.03 -42.02
C ASP A 109 -16.11 46.07 -43.20
N GLU A 110 -17.29 45.71 -43.71
CA GLU A 110 -17.59 45.41 -45.11
C GLU A 110 -17.27 44.02 -45.73
N GLN A 111 -18.39 43.30 -45.98
CA GLN A 111 -18.91 42.94 -47.33
C GLN A 111 -18.89 41.48 -47.81
N CYS A 112 -19.97 41.21 -48.57
CA CYS A 112 -20.34 40.07 -49.42
C CYS A 112 -20.79 38.78 -48.70
N ALA A 113 -22.08 38.49 -48.52
CA ALA A 113 -23.17 38.39 -49.51
C ALA A 113 -22.88 37.39 -50.64
N MET A 114 -23.44 36.18 -50.50
CA MET A 114 -24.25 35.42 -51.48
C MET A 114 -24.71 34.11 -50.83
#